data_AF-A0A5E4G1Q3-F1
#
_entry.id   AF-A0A5E4G1Q3-F1
#
_cell.length_a   1.000
_cell.length_b   1.000
_cell.length_c   1.000
_cell.angle_alpha   90.00
_cell.angle_beta   90.00
_cell.angle_gamma   90.00
#
_symmetry.space_group_name_H-M   'P 1'
#
loop_
_entity.id
_entity.type
_entity.pdbx_description
1 polymer ?
#
loop_
_entity_poly.entity_id
_entity_poly.type
_entity_poly.pdbx_seq_one_letter_code
_entity_poly.pdbx_strand_id
1 'polypeptide(L)' 'FAAFMRKFGYVQSNSDHTLFLKRHKGKLTALIIYVDDMIVTGHDQAEIQSHQKYLASEFEMKSS' A
#
# COMPACT_ATOMS: atom_id res chain seq x y z
N PHE A 1 -3.60 10.83 -1.62
CA PHE A 1 -3.17 9.42 -1.59
C PHE A 1 -2.11 9.07 -2.64
N ALA A 2 -2.40 9.08 -3.95
CA ALA A 2 -1.43 8.64 -4.98
C ALA A 2 -0.09 9.42 -5.00
N ALA A 3 -0.14 10.75 -4.81
CA ALA A 3 1.06 11.58 -4.71
C ALA A 3 1.96 11.22 -3.49
N PHE A 4 1.34 10.78 -2.39
CA PHE A 4 2.04 10.34 -1.19
C PHE A 4 2.75 9.00 -1.41
N MET A 5 2.08 8.04 -2.06
CA MET A 5 2.69 6.74 -2.36
C MET A 5 3.86 6.85 -3.34
N ARG A 6 3.78 7.76 -4.30
CA ARG A 6 4.92 8.10 -5.16
C ARG A 6 6.12 8.61 -4.35
N LYS A 7 5.90 9.42 -3.30
CA LYS A 7 6.97 9.89 -2.40
C LYS A 7 7.64 8.74 -1.63
N PHE A 8 6.90 7.67 -1.37
CA PHE A 8 7.40 6.44 -0.74
C PHE A 8 8.04 5.44 -1.73
N GLY A 9 8.18 5.80 -3.00
CA GLY A 9 8.83 4.97 -4.03
C GLY A 9 7.92 3.94 -4.67
N TYR A 10 6.59 4.06 -4.50
CA TYR A 10 5.65 3.23 -5.22
C TYR A 10 5.37 3.79 -6.62
N VAL A 11 5.31 2.90 -7.60
CA VAL A 11 4.89 3.23 -8.96
C VAL A 11 3.44 2.80 -9.13
N GLN A 12 2.60 3.74 -9.59
CA GLN A 12 1.19 3.51 -9.85
C GLN A 12 1.01 2.74 -11.17
N SER A 13 0.18 1.71 -11.15
CA SER A 13 -0.26 0.98 -12.35
C SER A 13 -1.28 1.80 -13.15
N ASN A 14 -1.32 1.62 -14.46
CA ASN A 14 -2.20 2.36 -15.39
C ASN A 14 -3.65 1.82 -15.46
N SER A 15 -4.00 0.86 -14.62
CA SER A 15 -5.35 0.29 -14.50
C SER A 15 -6.18 1.11 -13.52
N ASP A 16 -7.48 1.28 -13.74
CA ASP A 16 -8.44 2.06 -12.92
C ASP A 16 -8.54 1.65 -11.42
N HIS A 17 -7.77 0.66 -10.99
CA HIS A 17 -7.59 0.28 -9.59
C HIS A 17 -6.31 0.90 -9.04
N THR A 18 -6.33 1.44 -7.81
CA THR A 18 -5.15 2.07 -7.18
C THR A 18 -4.13 1.02 -6.72
N LEU A 19 -3.57 0.29 -7.70
CA LEU A 19 -2.48 -0.68 -7.54
C LEU A 19 -1.14 0.04 -7.57
N PHE A 20 -0.37 -0.14 -6.51
CA PHE A 20 0.97 0.39 -6.29
C PHE A 20 1.96 -0.75 -6.13
N LEU A 21 3.07 -0.68 -6.86
CA LEU A 21 4.14 -1.68 -6.79
C LEU A 21 5.42 -1.05 -6.24
N LYS A 22 6.07 -1.74 -5.29
CA LYS A 22 7.38 -1.38 -4.75
C LYS A 22 8.31 -2.58 -4.84
N ARG A 23 9.49 -2.36 -5.43
CA ARG A 23 10.58 -3.34 -5.49
C ARG A 23 11.72 -2.86 -4.61
N HIS A 24 12.18 -3.72 -3.72
CA HIS A 24 13.34 -3.43 -2.87
C HIS A 24 14.10 -4.72 -2.54
N LYS A 25 15.41 -4.74 -2.84
CA LYS A 25 16.32 -5.88 -2.57
C LYS A 25 15.77 -7.24 -3.04
N GLY A 26 15.22 -7.29 -4.25
CA GLY A 26 14.66 -8.53 -4.83
C GLY A 26 13.27 -8.91 -4.32
N LYS A 27 12.72 -8.19 -3.33
CA LYS A 27 11.36 -8.38 -2.84
C LYS A 27 10.38 -7.47 -3.60
N LEU A 28 9.18 -7.98 -3.85
CA LEU A 28 8.07 -7.27 -4.46
C LEU A 28 6.94 -7.13 -3.44
N THR A 29 6.46 -5.91 -3.27
CA THR A 29 5.27 -5.60 -2.46
C THR A 29 4.24 -4.94 -3.35
N ALA A 30 3.02 -5.48 -3.34
CA ALA A 30 1.88 -4.96 -4.09
C ALA A 30 0.83 -4.44 -3.11
N LEU A 31 0.34 -3.23 -3.38
CA LEU A 31 -0.70 -2.59 -2.59
C LEU A 31 -1.86 -2.24 -3.51
N ILE A 32 -3.06 -2.74 -3.21
CA ILE A 32 -4.27 -2.42 -3.97
C ILE A 32 -5.20 -1.68 -3.04
N ILE A 33 -5.65 -0.51 -3.48
CA ILE A 33 -6.64 0.27 -2.76
C ILE A 33 -7.92 0.24 -3.56
N TYR A 34 -8.97 -0.25 -2.91
CA TYR A 34 -10.32 0.08 -3.29
C TYR A 34 -10.73 1.29 -2.47
N VAL A 35 -11.57 2.14 -3.03
CA VAL A 35 -12.00 3.41 -2.42
C VAL A 35 -12.63 3.23 -1.03
N ASP A 36 -13.00 1.99 -0.64
CA ASP A 36 -13.48 1.64 0.69
C ASP A 36 -12.64 0.56 1.44
N ASP A 37 -11.90 -0.31 0.73
CA ASP A 37 -11.13 -1.42 1.33
C ASP A 37 -9.68 -1.48 0.80
N MET A 38 -8.69 -1.52 1.70
CA MET A 38 -7.28 -1.62 1.33
C MET A 38 -6.74 -3.02 1.59
N ILE A 39 -6.28 -3.69 0.53
CA ILE A 39 -5.65 -5.01 0.62
C ILE A 39 -4.14 -4.84 0.54
N VAL A 40 -3.44 -5.13 1.65
CA VAL A 40 -1.97 -5.12 1.74
C VAL A 40 -1.46 -6.57 1.72
N THR A 41 -0.63 -6.92 0.75
CA THR A 41 -0.04 -8.28 0.65
C THR A 41 1.45 -8.21 0.28
N GLY A 42 2.23 -9.17 0.79
CA GLY A 42 3.67 -9.22 0.60
C GLY A 42 4.31 -10.36 1.38
N HIS A 43 5.59 -10.63 1.11
CA HIS A 43 6.36 -11.69 1.78
C HIS A 43 6.87 -11.24 3.18
N ASP A 44 6.93 -9.94 3.43
CA ASP A 44 7.50 -9.38 4.65
C ASP A 44 6.39 -8.96 5.63
N GLN A 45 6.04 -9.86 6.54
CA GLN A 45 4.93 -9.63 7.49
C GLN A 45 5.17 -8.44 8.43
N ALA A 46 6.44 -8.14 8.74
CA ALA A 46 6.79 -7.00 9.58
C ALA A 46 6.59 -5.68 8.84
N GLU A 47 6.97 -5.61 7.55
CA GLU A 47 6.68 -4.45 6.69
C GLU A 47 5.16 -4.27 6.54
N ILE A 48 4.40 -5.36 6.36
CA ILE A 48 2.92 -5.32 6.25
C ILE A 48 2.29 -4.74 7.51
N GLN A 49 2.64 -5.24 8.70
CA GLN A 49 2.08 -4.75 9.97
C GLN A 49 2.44 -3.29 10.22
N SER A 50 3.68 -2.89 9.94
CA SER A 50 4.10 -1.49 10.07
C SER A 50 3.32 -0.58 9.12
N HIS A 51 3.09 -1.03 7.89
CA HIS A 51 2.35 -0.26 6.90
C HIS A 51 0.86 -0.16 7.26
N GLN A 52 0.24 -1.25 7.75
CA GLN A 52 -1.15 -1.23 8.24
C GLN A 52 -1.34 -0.23 9.38
N LYS A 53 -0.45 -0.26 10.39
CA LYS A 53 -0.53 0.67 11.53
C LYS A 53 -0.38 2.13 11.10
N TYR A 54 0.52 2.39 10.14
CA TYR A 54 0.80 3.74 9.65
C TYR A 54 -0.32 4.27 8.74
N LEU A 55 -0.95 3.41 7.95
CA LEU A 55 -2.08 3.78 7.10
C LEU A 55 -3.34 4.01 7.92
N ALA A 56 -3.56 3.23 8.99
CA ALA A 56 -4.65 3.45 9.94
C ALA A 56 -4.51 4.76 10.75
N SER A 57 -3.29 5.30 10.91
CA SER A 57 -3.08 6.59 11.57
C SER A 57 -3.24 7.80 10.64
N GLU A 58 -2.94 7.65 9.34
CA GLU A 58 -2.98 8.74 8.36
C GLU A 58 -4.32 8.86 7.63
N PHE A 59 -5.06 7.75 7.54
CA PHE A 59 -6.40 7.70 6.97
C PHE A 59 -7.31 7.14 8.05
N GLU A 60 -8.49 7.74 8.29
CA GLU A 60 -9.52 7.17 9.17
C GLU A 60 -10.01 5.84 8.60
N MET A 61 -9.22 4.79 8.77
CA MET A 61 -9.57 3.45 8.35
C MET A 61 -10.52 2.89 9.40
N LYS A 62 -11.76 2.61 9.02
CA LYS A 62 -12.64 1.82 9.88
C LYS A 62 -12.06 0.42 10.01
N SER A 63 -11.64 0.07 11.22
CA SER A 63 -11.43 -1.32 11.62
C SER A 63 -12.78 -2.04 11.58
N SER A 64 -13.05 -2.76 10.51
CA SER A 64 -14.19 -3.69 10.40
C SER A 64 -13.74 -5.09 10.78
#